data_AF-A0A918AVC1-F1
#
_entry.id   AF-A0A918AVC1-F1
#
_cell.length_a   1.000
_cell.length_b   1.000
_cell.length_c   1.000
_cell.angle_alpha   90.00
_cell.angle_beta   90.00
_cell.angle_gamma   90.00
#
_symmetry.space_group_name_H-M   'P 1'
#
loop_
_entity.id
_entity.type
_entity.pdbx_description
1 polymer ?
#
loop_
_entity_poly.entity_id
_entity_poly.type
_entity_poly.pdbx_seq_one_letter_code
_entity_poly.pdbx_strand_id
1 'polypeptide(L)'
;MLKRDLEFRPRLRHCTFFVPSSGDDVLMIVGDQHFQLEQHGAQLKDFLNLKRYLDGRHTIQQISEITHVTPEDVLGIVNAFAEQGLLREENSELENIPVDVFLKQIDKSTAMWTEQIGYHRLWSGLENQEYRKEVFLGLVLETYHYINSASRHISTAIAHCSDPQWKRLLSEYLAEEYDHAWMARDSLIRMGLTKEEVENAHPIIGTWSWTNNLCEIAREDTLGYLACTKLFEARGTETVEGAETLQRLAEAYGYPKDCLEPLVSHVRTDVEANHTGLLEEALEGRKYIPAEQAHRAVNNLHDLKHSFDQYNDGIILYYSDVSNYIPRLKVDYFSL
;
A
#
# COMPACT_ATOMS: atom_id res chain seq x y z
N MET A 1 -16.34 -9.97 30.33
CA MET A 1 -16.82 -9.69 28.95
C MET A 1 -17.67 -8.44 28.99
N LEU A 2 -17.37 -7.43 28.17
CA LEU A 2 -18.22 -6.25 28.01
C LEU A 2 -19.61 -6.68 27.55
N LYS A 3 -20.65 -6.14 28.17
CA LYS A 3 -22.04 -6.38 27.79
C LYS A 3 -22.29 -5.69 26.45
N ARG A 4 -22.58 -6.47 25.40
CA ARG A 4 -22.94 -5.98 24.07
C ARG A 4 -24.45 -5.81 24.03
N ASP A 5 -24.92 -4.60 24.37
CA ASP A 5 -26.33 -4.22 24.34
C ASP A 5 -26.59 -3.11 23.30
N LEU A 6 -27.79 -2.52 23.32
CA LEU A 6 -28.20 -1.52 22.32
C LEU A 6 -27.34 -0.26 22.32
N GLU A 7 -26.66 0.05 23.43
CA GLU A 7 -25.77 1.21 23.57
C GLU A 7 -24.31 0.88 23.20
N PHE A 8 -23.99 -0.39 22.95
CA PHE A 8 -22.67 -0.80 22.54
C PHE A 8 -22.29 -0.18 21.19
N ARG A 9 -21.05 0.32 21.08
CA ARG A 9 -20.51 0.91 19.84
C ARG A 9 -19.51 -0.05 19.20
N PRO A 10 -19.96 -0.97 18.33
CA PRO A 10 -19.06 -1.94 17.72
C PRO A 10 -18.07 -1.25 16.78
N ARG A 11 -16.79 -1.63 16.88
CA ARG A 11 -15.77 -1.28 15.90
C ARG A 11 -15.15 -2.54 15.37
N LEU A 12 -15.33 -2.81 14.07
CA LEU A 12 -14.67 -3.93 13.42
C LEU A 12 -13.17 -3.65 13.32
N ARG A 13 -12.34 -4.69 13.45
CA ARG A 13 -10.92 -4.61 13.07
C ARG A 13 -10.82 -4.27 11.59
N HIS A 14 -9.72 -3.63 11.19
CA HIS A 14 -9.47 -3.36 9.78
C HIS A 14 -9.48 -4.69 9.01
N CYS A 15 -10.25 -4.72 7.93
CA CYS A 15 -10.49 -5.92 7.15
C CYS A 15 -10.72 -5.58 5.69
N THR A 16 -10.35 -6.51 4.81
CA THR A 16 -10.62 -6.43 3.38
C THR A 16 -11.58 -7.52 2.98
N PHE A 17 -12.57 -7.15 2.16
CA PHE A 17 -13.52 -8.10 1.60
C PHE A 17 -13.13 -8.38 0.16
N PHE A 18 -13.03 -9.66 -0.18
CA PHE A 18 -12.88 -10.13 -1.54
C PHE A 18 -14.16 -10.85 -1.95
N VAL A 19 -14.76 -10.38 -3.04
CA VAL A 19 -15.97 -10.97 -3.63
C VAL A 19 -15.54 -11.62 -4.93
N PRO A 20 -15.41 -12.96 -4.99
CA PRO A 20 -15.01 -13.65 -6.20
C PRO A 20 -16.00 -13.38 -7.35
N SER A 21 -15.48 -13.26 -8.58
CA SER A 21 -16.30 -13.12 -9.79
C SER A 21 -17.19 -14.35 -10.06
N SER A 22 -16.85 -15.50 -9.47
CA SER A 22 -17.58 -16.76 -9.58
C SER A 22 -17.54 -17.50 -8.24
N GLY A 23 -18.64 -17.44 -7.49
CA GLY A 23 -18.82 -18.06 -6.17
C GLY A 23 -19.70 -17.19 -5.27
N ASP A 24 -20.59 -17.79 -4.48
CA ASP A 24 -21.49 -17.06 -3.56
C ASP A 24 -20.79 -16.64 -2.25
N ASP A 25 -19.57 -17.12 -2.01
CA ASP A 25 -18.86 -16.94 -0.75
C ASP A 25 -17.99 -15.68 -0.76
N VAL A 26 -18.28 -14.76 0.15
CA VAL A 26 -17.45 -13.57 0.37
C VAL A 26 -16.32 -13.90 1.33
N LEU A 27 -15.09 -13.59 0.93
CA LEU A 27 -13.92 -13.75 1.79
C LEU A 27 -13.67 -12.46 2.56
N MET A 28 -13.42 -12.57 3.85
CA MET A 28 -13.01 -11.48 4.73
C MET A 28 -11.61 -11.78 5.26
N ILE A 29 -10.68 -10.85 5.05
CA ILE A 29 -9.28 -10.96 5.44
C ILE A 29 -9.02 -9.98 6.59
N VAL A 30 -8.51 -10.49 7.72
CA VAL A 30 -8.14 -9.69 8.90
C VAL A 30 -6.76 -10.09 9.40
N GLY A 31 -5.76 -9.25 9.13
CA GLY A 31 -4.35 -9.62 9.37
C GLY A 31 -3.96 -10.81 8.49
N ASP A 32 -3.48 -11.88 9.11
CA ASP A 32 -3.11 -13.16 8.49
C ASP A 32 -4.28 -14.17 8.44
N GLN A 33 -5.45 -13.80 8.94
CA GLN A 33 -6.60 -14.69 9.07
C GLN A 33 -7.61 -14.49 7.93
N HIS A 34 -8.09 -15.60 7.39
CA HIS A 34 -9.08 -15.65 6.32
C HIS A 34 -10.40 -16.23 6.85
N PHE A 35 -11.49 -15.54 6.59
CA PHE A 35 -12.84 -15.91 7.02
C PHE A 35 -13.73 -16.01 5.79
N GLN A 36 -14.59 -17.03 5.77
CA GLN A 36 -15.64 -17.18 4.78
C GLN A 36 -16.95 -16.67 5.38
N LEU A 37 -17.64 -15.80 4.65
CA LEU A 37 -18.94 -15.27 5.05
C LEU A 37 -20.03 -16.02 4.30
N GLU A 38 -20.76 -16.85 5.03
CA GLU A 38 -21.96 -17.52 4.54
C GLU A 38 -23.15 -16.55 4.60
N GLN A 39 -23.77 -16.31 3.45
CA GLN A 39 -24.91 -15.40 3.34
C GLN A 39 -26.23 -16.16 3.57
N HIS A 40 -26.96 -15.83 4.63
CA HIS A 40 -28.29 -16.38 4.91
C HIS A 40 -29.38 -15.31 4.73
N GLY A 41 -30.09 -15.36 3.61
CA GLY A 41 -31.33 -14.59 3.38
C GLY A 41 -31.16 -13.15 2.88
N ALA A 42 -30.43 -12.30 3.60
CA ALA A 42 -30.22 -10.88 3.21
C ALA A 42 -29.21 -10.74 2.06
N GLN A 43 -29.26 -9.66 1.27
CA GLN A 43 -28.28 -9.44 0.18
C GLN A 43 -26.94 -8.97 0.75
N LEU A 44 -25.83 -9.35 0.10
CA LEU A 44 -24.48 -8.88 0.44
C LEU A 44 -24.41 -7.34 0.55
N LYS A 45 -25.08 -6.62 -0.34
CA LYS A 45 -25.11 -5.15 -0.33
C LYS A 45 -25.67 -4.59 0.99
N ASP A 46 -26.67 -5.25 1.56
CA ASP A 46 -27.29 -4.83 2.82
C ASP A 46 -26.33 -5.05 3.99
N PHE A 47 -25.64 -6.18 4.01
CA PHE A 47 -24.57 -6.46 4.97
C PHE A 47 -23.42 -5.43 4.85
N LEU A 48 -22.95 -5.13 3.64
CA LEU A 48 -21.90 -4.13 3.43
C LEU A 48 -22.35 -2.72 3.86
N ASN A 49 -23.63 -2.38 3.65
CA ASN A 49 -24.22 -1.15 4.14
C ASN A 49 -24.29 -1.09 5.68
N LEU A 50 -24.56 -2.19 6.35
CA LEU A 50 -24.49 -2.29 7.82
C LEU A 50 -23.06 -2.19 8.32
N LYS A 51 -22.14 -2.96 7.72
CA LYS A 51 -20.72 -3.05 8.10
C LYS A 51 -20.04 -1.68 8.14
N ARG A 52 -20.41 -0.75 7.26
CA ARG A 52 -19.80 0.60 7.22
C ARG A 52 -20.03 1.41 8.51
N TYR A 53 -21.01 1.02 9.32
CA TYR A 53 -21.32 1.65 10.61
C TYR A 53 -20.77 0.89 11.82
N LEU A 54 -20.06 -0.24 11.61
CA LEU A 54 -19.27 -0.91 12.65
C LEU A 54 -17.94 -0.17 12.86
N ASP A 55 -18.01 1.13 13.13
CA ASP A 55 -16.91 2.08 13.13
C ASP A 55 -16.55 2.60 14.54
N GLY A 56 -17.27 2.15 15.56
CA GLY A 56 -17.14 2.60 16.95
C GLY A 56 -17.77 3.97 17.25
N ARG A 57 -18.39 4.63 16.26
CA ARG A 57 -19.09 5.92 16.42
C ARG A 57 -20.58 5.73 16.65
N HIS A 58 -21.16 4.69 16.05
CA HIS A 58 -22.59 4.39 16.14
C HIS A 58 -22.88 3.29 17.16
N THR A 59 -23.97 3.45 17.93
CA THR A 59 -24.49 2.38 18.78
C THR A 59 -25.23 1.33 17.95
N ILE A 60 -25.46 0.14 18.49
CA ILE A 60 -26.29 -0.89 17.84
C ILE A 60 -27.67 -0.33 17.46
N GLN A 61 -28.30 0.44 18.36
CA GLN A 61 -29.59 1.08 18.09
C GLN A 61 -29.53 2.02 16.87
N GLN A 62 -28.50 2.87 16.81
CA GLN A 62 -28.32 3.81 15.69
C GLN A 62 -28.06 3.08 14.37
N ILE A 63 -27.26 2.00 14.39
CA ILE A 63 -27.00 1.18 13.22
C ILE A 63 -28.31 0.57 12.70
N SER A 64 -29.12 0.02 13.59
CA SER A 64 -30.44 -0.54 13.26
C SER A 64 -31.34 0.50 12.59
N GLU A 65 -31.45 1.69 13.16
CA GLU A 65 -32.29 2.78 12.62
C GLU A 65 -31.84 3.24 11.23
N ILE A 66 -30.52 3.37 11.00
CA ILE A 66 -29.95 3.84 9.75
C ILE A 66 -30.06 2.79 8.63
N THR A 67 -29.88 1.52 8.98
CA THR A 67 -29.79 0.42 8.00
C THR A 67 -31.12 -0.31 7.81
N HIS A 68 -32.09 -0.05 8.69
CA HIS A 68 -33.37 -0.76 8.78
C HIS A 68 -33.24 -2.27 9.06
N VAL A 69 -32.08 -2.73 9.54
CA VAL A 69 -31.85 -4.07 10.07
C VAL A 69 -32.33 -4.11 11.51
N THR A 70 -32.97 -5.19 11.96
CA THR A 70 -33.52 -5.23 13.33
C THR A 70 -32.39 -5.17 14.38
N PRO A 71 -32.62 -4.58 15.58
CA PRO A 71 -31.58 -4.53 16.61
C PRO A 71 -31.06 -5.92 17.03
N GLU A 72 -31.93 -6.94 16.97
CA GLU A 72 -31.58 -8.34 17.24
C GLU A 72 -30.60 -8.88 16.21
N ASP A 73 -30.84 -8.65 14.91
CA ASP A 73 -29.93 -9.07 13.84
C ASP A 73 -28.59 -8.34 13.91
N VAL A 74 -28.61 -7.02 14.19
CA VAL A 74 -27.37 -6.25 14.38
C VAL A 74 -26.57 -6.81 15.56
N LEU A 75 -27.22 -7.08 16.69
CA LEU A 75 -26.60 -7.73 17.85
C LEU A 75 -26.04 -9.11 17.50
N GLY A 76 -26.79 -9.92 16.74
CA GLY A 76 -26.37 -11.24 16.29
C GLY A 76 -25.09 -11.19 15.46
N ILE A 77 -25.03 -10.31 14.46
CA ILE A 77 -23.84 -10.10 13.62
C ILE A 77 -22.65 -9.64 14.46
N VAL A 78 -22.86 -8.64 15.33
CA VAL A 78 -21.80 -8.10 16.19
C VAL A 78 -21.29 -9.16 17.18
N ASN A 79 -22.18 -10.02 17.68
CA ASN A 79 -21.79 -11.11 18.56
C ASN A 79 -20.98 -12.18 17.85
N ALA A 80 -21.39 -12.57 16.62
CA ALA A 80 -20.63 -13.48 15.80
C ALA A 80 -19.21 -12.96 15.51
N PHE A 81 -19.07 -11.67 15.18
CA PHE A 81 -17.75 -11.06 15.00
C PHE A 81 -16.91 -11.03 16.28
N ALA A 82 -17.51 -10.71 17.42
CA ALA A 82 -16.79 -10.73 18.69
C ALA A 82 -16.33 -12.14 19.09
N GLU A 83 -17.14 -13.16 18.86
CA GLU A 83 -16.77 -14.57 19.13
C GLU A 83 -15.58 -15.04 18.28
N GLN A 84 -15.43 -14.48 17.08
CA GLN A 84 -14.29 -14.74 16.19
C GLN A 84 -13.10 -13.79 16.41
N GLY A 85 -13.14 -12.89 17.41
CA GLY A 85 -12.07 -11.92 17.66
C GLY A 85 -11.91 -10.86 16.57
N LEU A 86 -12.99 -10.55 15.85
CA LEU A 86 -13.03 -9.61 14.73
C LEU A 86 -13.36 -8.18 15.15
N LEU A 87 -13.86 -7.97 16.38
CA LEU A 87 -14.03 -6.62 16.93
C LEU A 87 -12.72 -6.08 17.49
N ARG A 88 -12.53 -4.77 17.39
CA ARG A 88 -11.38 -4.08 17.98
C ARG A 88 -11.49 -4.14 19.49
N GLU A 89 -10.45 -4.68 20.12
CA GLU A 89 -10.23 -4.57 21.56
C GLU A 89 -9.23 -3.44 21.80
N GLU A 90 -9.62 -2.49 22.64
CA GLU A 90 -8.76 -1.37 23.02
C GLU A 90 -8.33 -1.54 24.46
N ASN A 91 -7.02 -1.48 24.70
CA ASN A 91 -6.47 -1.37 26.03
C ASN A 91 -6.00 0.08 26.22
N SER A 92 -6.89 0.90 26.76
CA SER A 92 -6.66 2.34 26.97
C SER A 92 -5.57 2.66 28.00
N GLU A 93 -5.09 1.66 28.75
CA GLU A 93 -4.03 1.84 29.76
C GLU A 93 -2.62 1.62 29.17
N LEU A 94 -2.50 1.14 27.92
CA LEU A 94 -1.22 0.97 27.25
C LEU A 94 -0.72 2.31 26.67
N GLU A 95 0.02 3.07 27.46
CA GLU A 95 0.70 4.29 26.99
C GLU A 95 1.97 4.00 26.18
N ASN A 96 2.58 2.83 26.39
CA ASN A 96 3.85 2.42 25.80
C ASN A 96 3.74 0.99 25.23
N ILE A 97 4.11 0.83 23.96
CA ILE A 97 4.09 -0.44 23.24
C ILE A 97 5.51 -1.00 23.20
N PRO A 98 5.75 -2.25 23.64
CA PRO A 98 7.05 -2.91 23.47
C PRO A 98 7.47 -2.93 21.99
N VAL A 99 8.74 -2.64 21.72
CA VAL A 99 9.26 -2.53 20.33
C VAL A 99 9.07 -3.83 19.53
N ASP A 100 9.28 -4.99 20.15
CA ASP A 100 9.08 -6.30 19.53
C ASP A 100 7.62 -6.54 19.14
N VAL A 101 6.68 -6.09 19.98
CA VAL A 101 5.24 -6.16 19.69
C VAL A 101 4.89 -5.21 18.54
N PHE A 102 5.44 -4.00 18.52
CA PHE A 102 5.23 -3.04 17.45
C PHE A 102 5.75 -3.56 16.11
N LEU A 103 7.02 -4.01 16.05
CA LEU A 103 7.64 -4.55 14.84
C LEU A 103 6.82 -5.72 14.27
N LYS A 104 6.46 -6.69 15.13
CA LYS A 104 5.62 -7.83 14.72
C LYS A 104 4.26 -7.40 14.16
N GLN A 105 3.68 -6.33 14.69
CA GLN A 105 2.44 -5.77 14.17
C GLN A 105 2.65 -5.10 12.81
N ILE A 106 3.75 -4.36 12.61
CA ILE A 106 4.11 -3.77 11.32
C ILE A 106 4.38 -4.87 10.27
N ASP A 107 5.09 -5.94 10.61
CA ASP A 107 5.34 -7.06 9.70
C ASP A 107 4.04 -7.73 9.25
N LYS A 108 3.13 -8.01 10.20
CA LYS A 108 1.81 -8.58 9.86
C LYS A 108 0.99 -7.64 8.99
N SER A 109 1.00 -6.35 9.31
CA SER A 109 0.24 -5.34 8.56
C SER A 109 0.78 -5.16 7.15
N THR A 110 2.10 -5.10 6.99
CA THR A 110 2.76 -4.96 5.67
C THR A 110 2.57 -6.20 4.82
N ALA A 111 2.72 -7.41 5.37
CA ALA A 111 2.42 -8.64 4.64
C ALA A 111 0.98 -8.68 4.11
N MET A 112 0.00 -8.39 4.98
CA MET A 112 -1.41 -8.33 4.59
C MET A 112 -1.67 -7.26 3.52
N TRP A 113 -1.10 -6.06 3.66
CA TRP A 113 -1.31 -5.00 2.69
C TRP A 113 -0.59 -5.23 1.36
N THR A 114 0.59 -5.84 1.36
CA THR A 114 1.28 -6.28 0.14
C THR A 114 0.43 -7.28 -0.63
N GLU A 115 -0.17 -8.25 0.05
CA GLU A 115 -1.10 -9.21 -0.56
C GLU A 115 -2.31 -8.49 -1.18
N GLN A 116 -2.90 -7.54 -0.46
CA GLN A 116 -4.02 -6.74 -0.96
C GLN A 116 -3.66 -5.85 -2.16
N ILE A 117 -2.45 -5.31 -2.17
CA ILE A 117 -1.90 -4.59 -3.32
C ILE A 117 -1.79 -5.53 -4.53
N GLY A 118 -1.40 -6.79 -4.31
CA GLY A 118 -1.37 -7.84 -5.34
C GLY A 118 -2.76 -8.14 -5.93
N TYR A 119 -3.83 -7.96 -5.17
CA TYR A 119 -5.21 -8.09 -5.66
C TYR A 119 -5.72 -6.88 -6.45
N HIS A 120 -4.92 -5.83 -6.60
CA HIS A 120 -5.32 -4.68 -7.41
C HIS A 120 -5.56 -5.09 -8.86
N ARG A 121 -6.65 -4.57 -9.47
CA ARG A 121 -7.08 -4.89 -10.85
C ARG A 121 -6.01 -4.68 -11.93
N LEU A 122 -5.00 -3.86 -11.65
CA LEU A 122 -3.85 -3.68 -12.52
C LEU A 122 -3.17 -5.02 -12.80
N TRP A 123 -2.91 -5.81 -11.76
CA TRP A 123 -2.15 -7.05 -11.89
C TRP A 123 -2.91 -8.11 -12.67
N SER A 124 -4.16 -8.39 -12.28
CA SER A 124 -5.00 -9.35 -13.01
C SER A 124 -5.24 -8.92 -14.46
N GLY A 125 -5.45 -7.62 -14.72
CA GLY A 125 -5.61 -7.12 -16.09
C GLY A 125 -4.33 -7.20 -16.92
N LEU A 126 -3.14 -7.05 -16.31
CA LEU A 126 -1.86 -7.28 -16.98
C LEU A 126 -1.63 -8.77 -17.28
N GLU A 127 -1.88 -9.65 -16.31
CA GLU A 127 -1.73 -11.10 -16.45
C GLU A 127 -2.65 -11.67 -17.53
N ASN A 128 -3.90 -11.20 -17.57
CA ASN A 128 -4.89 -11.60 -18.57
C ASN A 128 -4.73 -10.88 -19.93
N GLN A 129 -3.75 -9.98 -20.06
CA GLN A 129 -3.54 -9.14 -21.24
C GLN A 129 -4.79 -8.34 -21.65
N GLU A 130 -5.56 -7.85 -20.67
CA GLU A 130 -6.78 -7.06 -20.89
C GLU A 130 -6.47 -5.60 -21.27
N TYR A 131 -5.27 -5.13 -20.92
CA TYR A 131 -4.80 -3.79 -21.25
C TYR A 131 -4.02 -3.73 -22.55
N ARG A 132 -3.81 -2.52 -23.07
CA ARG A 132 -2.81 -2.29 -24.13
C ARG A 132 -1.39 -2.33 -23.56
N LYS A 133 -0.40 -2.55 -24.42
CA LYS A 133 1.03 -2.57 -24.03
C LYS A 133 1.51 -1.29 -23.36
N GLU A 134 0.89 -0.15 -23.67
CA GLU A 134 1.26 1.14 -23.10
C GLU A 134 0.89 1.24 -21.62
N VAL A 135 -0.08 0.48 -21.11
CA VAL A 135 -0.34 0.39 -19.66
C VAL A 135 0.83 -0.28 -18.95
N PHE A 136 1.42 -1.31 -19.55
CA PHE A 136 2.64 -1.93 -19.04
C PHE A 136 3.84 -0.96 -19.13
N LEU A 137 4.01 -0.24 -20.25
CA LEU A 137 5.04 0.82 -20.34
C LEU A 137 4.85 1.88 -19.27
N GLY A 138 3.60 2.30 -19.05
CA GLY A 138 3.23 3.25 -18.00
C GLY A 138 3.61 2.76 -16.61
N LEU A 139 3.39 1.49 -16.29
CA LEU A 139 3.84 0.91 -15.01
C LEU A 139 5.35 1.10 -14.80
N VAL A 140 6.17 0.78 -15.81
CA VAL A 140 7.64 0.92 -15.70
C VAL A 140 8.05 2.40 -15.66
N LEU A 141 7.39 3.27 -16.43
CA LEU A 141 7.67 4.71 -16.50
C LEU A 141 7.32 5.43 -15.19
N GLU A 142 6.19 5.10 -14.58
CA GLU A 142 5.81 5.65 -13.29
C GLU A 142 6.66 5.09 -12.14
N THR A 143 7.13 3.84 -12.25
CA THR A 143 8.12 3.28 -11.32
C THR A 143 9.44 4.04 -11.41
N TYR A 144 9.91 4.39 -12.61
CA TYR A 144 11.08 5.28 -12.79
C TYR A 144 10.88 6.60 -12.05
N HIS A 145 9.74 7.26 -12.22
CA HIS A 145 9.47 8.54 -11.56
C HIS A 145 9.41 8.43 -10.04
N TYR A 146 8.83 7.35 -9.51
CA TYR A 146 8.79 7.10 -8.09
C TYR A 146 10.21 6.86 -7.52
N ILE A 147 11.01 5.99 -8.13
CA ILE A 147 12.40 5.73 -7.66
C ILE A 147 13.23 7.02 -7.76
N ASN A 148 13.10 7.77 -8.85
CA ASN A 148 13.78 9.05 -9.04
C ASN A 148 13.35 10.12 -8.01
N SER A 149 12.25 9.90 -7.29
CA SER A 149 11.77 10.78 -6.23
C SER A 149 12.36 10.48 -4.85
N ALA A 150 13.18 9.42 -4.71
CA ALA A 150 13.83 9.02 -3.46
C ALA A 150 14.47 10.19 -2.71
N SER A 151 15.31 10.97 -3.41
CA SER A 151 15.97 12.14 -2.85
C SER A 151 15.00 13.17 -2.27
N ARG A 152 13.79 13.30 -2.83
CA ARG A 152 12.79 14.28 -2.40
C ARG A 152 12.17 13.90 -1.05
N HIS A 153 11.68 12.67 -0.93
CA HIS A 153 11.00 12.26 0.30
C HIS A 153 11.99 11.88 1.41
N ILE A 154 13.12 11.24 1.10
CA ILE A 154 14.15 10.93 2.10
C ILE A 154 14.77 12.21 2.66
N SER A 155 15.12 13.19 1.82
CA SER A 155 15.63 14.48 2.31
C SER A 155 14.62 15.23 3.17
N THR A 156 13.33 15.09 2.87
CA THR A 156 12.25 15.65 3.72
C THR A 156 12.27 14.97 5.10
N ALA A 157 12.41 13.65 5.16
CA ALA A 157 12.51 12.91 6.41
C ALA A 157 13.74 13.36 7.23
N ILE A 158 14.91 13.49 6.59
CA ILE A 158 16.15 13.99 7.22
C ILE A 158 15.95 15.40 7.79
N ALA A 159 15.34 16.30 7.01
CA ALA A 159 15.14 17.69 7.41
C ALA A 159 14.22 17.85 8.63
N HIS A 160 13.22 16.97 8.76
CA HIS A 160 12.23 17.02 9.83
C HIS A 160 12.50 16.04 10.98
N CYS A 161 13.48 15.15 10.83
CA CYS A 161 13.90 14.25 11.89
C CYS A 161 14.58 15.01 13.04
N SER A 162 14.08 14.83 14.27
CA SER A 162 14.68 15.39 15.48
C SER A 162 15.67 14.44 16.16
N ASP A 163 15.59 13.15 15.88
CA ASP A 163 16.43 12.12 16.49
C ASP A 163 17.78 12.00 15.73
N PRO A 164 18.93 12.25 16.38
CA PRO A 164 20.23 12.19 15.71
C PRO A 164 20.60 10.81 15.15
N GLN A 165 20.17 9.73 15.80
CA GLN A 165 20.45 8.36 15.32
C GLN A 165 19.66 8.09 14.04
N TRP A 166 18.37 8.39 14.04
CA TRP A 166 17.54 8.22 12.85
C TRP A 166 17.95 9.14 11.71
N LYS A 167 18.37 10.38 12.01
CA LYS A 167 18.87 11.31 11.01
C LYS A 167 20.12 10.78 10.30
N ARG A 168 21.05 10.19 11.05
CA ARG A 168 22.24 9.54 10.48
C ARG A 168 21.85 8.37 9.59
N LEU A 169 21.01 7.47 10.11
CA LEU A 169 20.51 6.30 9.37
C LEU A 169 19.83 6.71 8.06
N LEU A 170 18.94 7.70 8.08
CA LEU A 170 18.27 8.23 6.90
C LEU A 170 19.25 8.89 5.90
N SER A 171 20.36 9.45 6.38
CA SER A 171 21.38 10.04 5.51
C SER A 171 22.22 8.98 4.81
N GLU A 172 22.50 7.87 5.50
CA GLU A 172 23.15 6.68 4.93
C GLU A 172 22.21 6.07 3.87
N TYR A 173 20.93 5.87 4.21
CA TYR A 173 19.90 5.40 3.28
C TYR A 173 19.74 6.29 2.04
N LEU A 174 19.75 7.63 2.19
CA LEU A 174 19.72 8.55 1.04
C LEU A 174 20.92 8.34 0.09
N ALA A 175 22.10 8.10 0.65
CA ALA A 175 23.32 7.91 -0.14
C ALA A 175 23.32 6.58 -0.91
N GLU A 176 22.55 5.60 -0.45
CA GLU A 176 22.30 4.35 -1.17
C GLU A 176 21.29 4.58 -2.29
N GLU A 177 20.14 5.19 -1.98
CA GLU A 177 19.02 5.32 -2.92
C GLU A 177 19.16 6.39 -4.01
N TYR A 178 20.12 7.34 -3.90
CA TYR A 178 20.07 8.58 -4.70
C TYR A 178 20.12 8.40 -6.23
N ASP A 179 20.75 7.32 -6.72
CA ASP A 179 20.92 7.08 -8.17
C ASP A 179 20.12 5.89 -8.68
N HIS A 180 19.35 5.20 -7.83
CA HIS A 180 18.68 3.94 -8.17
C HIS A 180 17.77 4.02 -9.41
N ALA A 181 17.27 5.20 -9.77
CA ALA A 181 16.42 5.39 -10.95
C ALA A 181 17.07 4.99 -12.29
N TRP A 182 18.41 4.88 -12.34
CA TRP A 182 19.13 4.45 -13.55
C TRP A 182 18.61 3.10 -14.08
N MET A 183 18.25 2.16 -13.20
CA MET A 183 17.83 0.81 -13.60
C MET A 183 16.49 0.83 -14.38
N ALA A 184 15.54 1.64 -13.91
CA ALA A 184 14.25 1.79 -14.56
C ALA A 184 14.38 2.58 -15.85
N ARG A 185 15.23 3.62 -15.88
CA ARG A 185 15.56 4.38 -17.08
C ARG A 185 16.15 3.48 -18.17
N ASP A 186 17.16 2.69 -17.83
CA ASP A 186 17.83 1.83 -18.81
C ASP A 186 16.90 0.72 -19.31
N SER A 187 15.98 0.25 -18.47
CA SER A 187 14.90 -0.67 -18.87
C SER A 187 13.93 -0.02 -19.86
N LEU A 188 13.49 1.21 -19.60
CA LEU A 188 12.63 1.98 -20.51
C LEU A 188 13.29 2.25 -21.87
N ILE A 189 14.60 2.48 -21.89
CA ILE A 189 15.37 2.62 -23.13
C ILE A 189 15.34 1.31 -23.93
N ARG A 190 15.52 0.16 -23.27
CA ARG A 190 15.40 -1.16 -23.91
C ARG A 190 13.98 -1.47 -24.38
N MET A 191 12.96 -0.87 -23.77
CA MET A 191 11.57 -0.96 -24.20
C MET A 191 11.25 -0.07 -25.42
N GLY A 192 12.18 0.79 -25.83
CA GLY A 192 12.10 1.57 -27.08
C GLY A 192 11.98 3.08 -26.90
N LEU A 193 12.01 3.60 -25.67
CA LEU A 193 12.09 5.05 -25.44
C LEU A 193 13.54 5.55 -25.64
N THR A 194 13.68 6.81 -26.02
CA THR A 194 14.96 7.51 -25.95
C THR A 194 15.24 7.96 -24.52
N LYS A 195 16.54 8.14 -24.20
CA LYS A 195 16.94 8.71 -22.90
C LYS A 195 16.28 10.07 -22.65
N GLU A 196 16.19 10.90 -23.68
CA GLU A 196 15.57 12.23 -23.60
C GLU A 196 14.07 12.17 -23.29
N GLU A 197 13.34 11.24 -23.89
CA GLU A 197 11.92 11.02 -23.60
C GLU A 197 11.71 10.60 -22.13
N VAL A 198 12.55 9.72 -21.59
CA VAL A 198 12.45 9.28 -20.19
C VAL A 198 12.80 10.40 -19.21
N GLU A 199 13.88 11.13 -19.46
CA GLU A 199 14.35 12.20 -18.56
C GLU A 199 13.41 13.43 -18.56
N ASN A 200 12.75 13.71 -19.69
CA ASN A 200 11.78 14.81 -19.81
C ASN A 200 10.33 14.40 -19.53
N ALA A 201 10.06 13.09 -19.37
CA ALA A 201 8.74 12.60 -19.00
C ALA A 201 8.23 13.28 -17.73
N HIS A 202 6.93 13.57 -17.72
CA HIS A 202 6.28 14.12 -16.56
C HIS A 202 5.40 13.05 -15.90
N PRO A 203 5.63 12.67 -14.64
CA PRO A 203 4.83 11.66 -13.94
C PRO A 203 3.34 12.00 -13.93
N ILE A 204 2.48 10.99 -13.91
CA ILE A 204 1.03 11.20 -13.75
C ILE A 204 0.68 11.72 -12.35
N ILE A 205 -0.56 12.20 -12.19
CA ILE A 205 -1.04 12.73 -10.91
C ILE A 205 -1.03 11.66 -9.81
N GLY A 206 -1.33 10.39 -10.14
CA GLY A 206 -1.23 9.29 -9.17
C GLY A 206 0.17 9.16 -8.55
N THR A 207 1.22 9.20 -9.38
CA THR A 207 2.63 9.17 -8.96
C THR A 207 3.03 10.41 -8.16
N TRP A 208 2.54 11.59 -8.55
CA TRP A 208 2.75 12.81 -7.76
C TRP A 208 2.09 12.73 -6.38
N SER A 209 0.84 12.26 -6.31
CA SER A 209 0.12 12.09 -5.05
C SER A 209 0.82 11.10 -4.14
N TRP A 210 1.28 9.97 -4.66
CA TRP A 210 2.10 9.00 -3.93
C TRP A 210 3.37 9.64 -3.34
N THR A 211 4.17 10.30 -4.19
CA THR A 211 5.41 10.96 -3.77
C THR A 211 5.17 12.05 -2.73
N ASN A 212 4.12 12.85 -2.92
CA ASN A 212 3.77 13.91 -2.00
C ASN A 212 3.30 13.33 -0.66
N ASN A 213 2.51 12.25 -0.66
CA ASN A 213 2.10 11.60 0.59
C ASN A 213 3.30 11.10 1.39
N LEU A 214 4.30 10.49 0.74
CA LEU A 214 5.57 10.15 1.39
C LEU A 214 6.27 11.37 2.01
N CYS A 215 6.26 12.52 1.31
CA CYS A 215 6.82 13.76 1.85
C CYS A 215 6.02 14.31 3.05
N GLU A 216 4.69 14.21 3.03
CA GLU A 216 3.84 14.61 4.16
C GLU A 216 4.10 13.72 5.37
N ILE A 217 4.08 12.40 5.20
CA ILE A 217 4.42 11.41 6.24
C ILE A 217 5.82 11.69 6.81
N ALA A 218 6.81 11.89 5.94
CA ALA A 218 8.20 12.21 6.31
C ALA A 218 8.32 13.48 7.15
N ARG A 219 7.48 14.47 6.89
CA ARG A 219 7.47 15.74 7.61
C ARG A 219 6.81 15.64 8.97
N GLU A 220 5.75 14.84 9.08
CA GLU A 220 4.93 14.76 10.28
C GLU A 220 5.45 13.77 11.31
N ASP A 221 5.95 12.60 10.89
CA ASP A 221 6.40 11.55 11.81
C ASP A 221 7.49 10.66 11.20
N THR A 222 8.73 10.80 11.69
CA THR A 222 9.85 9.99 11.23
C THR A 222 9.65 8.50 11.47
N LEU A 223 9.00 8.09 12.57
CA LEU A 223 8.73 6.66 12.81
C LEU A 223 7.75 6.12 11.77
N GLY A 224 6.69 6.85 11.46
CA GLY A 224 5.75 6.49 10.41
C GLY A 224 6.40 6.42 9.03
N TYR A 225 7.31 7.33 8.71
CA TYR A 225 8.10 7.24 7.47
C TYR A 225 8.97 5.99 7.43
N LEU A 226 9.71 5.70 8.51
CA LEU A 226 10.51 4.49 8.64
C LEU A 226 9.62 3.24 8.53
N ALA A 227 8.45 3.25 9.14
CA ALA A 227 7.50 2.15 9.03
C ALA A 227 7.00 1.98 7.59
N CYS A 228 6.74 3.08 6.88
CA CYS A 228 6.35 3.07 5.47
C CYS A 228 7.39 2.44 4.54
N THR A 229 8.70 2.54 4.84
CA THR A 229 9.75 1.88 4.05
C THR A 229 9.52 0.38 3.92
N LYS A 230 9.09 -0.28 5.01
CA LYS A 230 8.72 -1.70 5.00
C LYS A 230 7.66 -2.04 3.97
N LEU A 231 6.66 -1.18 3.74
CA LEU A 231 5.57 -1.51 2.82
C LEU A 231 6.01 -1.41 1.35
N PHE A 232 6.77 -0.37 1.00
CA PHE A 232 7.20 -0.19 -0.38
C PHE A 232 8.46 -0.99 -0.73
N GLU A 233 9.31 -1.34 0.25
CA GLU A 233 10.44 -2.27 0.04
C GLU A 233 9.97 -3.73 0.00
N ALA A 234 8.91 -4.09 0.74
CA ALA A 234 8.36 -5.45 0.72
C ALA A 234 7.41 -5.72 -0.46
N ARG A 235 7.50 -4.98 -1.57
CA ARG A 235 6.61 -5.17 -2.72
C ARG A 235 6.94 -6.47 -3.44
N GLY A 236 5.90 -7.14 -3.96
CA GLY A 236 6.06 -8.39 -4.71
C GLY A 236 7.06 -8.27 -5.86
N THR A 237 7.11 -7.13 -6.55
CA THR A 237 8.06 -6.82 -7.64
C THR A 237 9.50 -6.63 -7.20
N GLU A 238 9.74 -6.48 -5.90
CA GLU A 238 11.07 -6.40 -5.26
C GLU A 238 11.52 -7.75 -4.71
N THR A 239 10.79 -8.81 -5.05
CA THR A 239 11.27 -10.19 -4.98
C THR A 239 11.81 -10.62 -6.33
N VAL A 240 12.75 -11.57 -6.34
CA VAL A 240 13.26 -12.16 -7.60
C VAL A 240 12.12 -12.74 -8.43
N GLU A 241 11.16 -13.43 -7.82
CA GLU A 241 10.00 -14.01 -8.50
C GLU A 241 9.09 -12.93 -9.12
N GLY A 242 8.82 -11.83 -8.41
CA GLY A 242 8.00 -10.75 -8.95
C GLY A 242 8.71 -9.97 -10.05
N ALA A 243 10.01 -9.74 -9.93
CA ALA A 243 10.80 -9.12 -10.99
C ALA A 243 10.83 -9.99 -12.26
N GLU A 244 10.99 -11.31 -12.11
CA GLU A 244 10.89 -12.27 -13.23
C GLU A 244 9.48 -12.33 -13.82
N THR A 245 8.45 -12.17 -12.99
CA THR A 245 7.07 -12.05 -13.45
C THR A 245 6.85 -10.79 -14.28
N LEU A 246 7.39 -9.64 -13.86
CA LEU A 246 7.38 -8.42 -14.66
C LEU A 246 8.08 -8.61 -16.01
N GLN A 247 9.23 -9.28 -16.05
CA GLN A 247 9.94 -9.57 -17.30
C GLN A 247 9.09 -10.45 -18.24
N ARG A 248 8.43 -11.49 -17.71
CA ARG A 248 7.51 -12.33 -18.50
C ARG A 248 6.33 -11.54 -19.05
N LEU A 249 5.75 -10.64 -18.26
CA LEU A 249 4.68 -9.76 -18.71
C LEU A 249 5.16 -8.80 -19.80
N ALA A 250 6.36 -8.23 -19.67
CA ALA A 250 6.93 -7.35 -20.70
C ALA A 250 6.99 -8.05 -22.07
N GLU A 251 7.49 -9.28 -22.09
CA GLU A 251 7.54 -10.10 -23.31
C GLU A 251 6.15 -10.45 -23.86
N ALA A 252 5.20 -10.79 -22.98
CA ALA A 252 3.82 -11.06 -23.37
C ALA A 252 3.15 -9.82 -24.02
N TYR A 253 3.50 -8.63 -23.56
CA TYR A 253 3.07 -7.35 -24.13
C TYR A 253 3.85 -6.92 -25.39
N GLY A 254 4.78 -7.75 -25.87
CA GLY A 254 5.53 -7.53 -27.10
C GLY A 254 6.76 -6.64 -26.97
N TYR A 255 7.26 -6.39 -25.75
CA TYR A 255 8.55 -5.73 -25.54
C TYR A 255 9.71 -6.69 -25.80
N PRO A 256 10.92 -6.16 -26.13
CA PRO A 256 12.08 -7.00 -26.34
C PRO A 256 12.38 -7.89 -25.13
N LYS A 257 12.86 -9.09 -25.42
CA LYS A 257 13.37 -10.00 -24.40
C LYS A 257 14.46 -9.29 -23.56
N ASP A 258 14.46 -9.53 -22.26
CA ASP A 258 15.44 -8.99 -21.30
C ASP A 258 15.43 -7.44 -21.23
N CYS A 259 14.34 -6.79 -21.64
CA CYS A 259 14.20 -5.34 -21.56
C CYS A 259 14.19 -4.81 -20.13
N LEU A 260 13.73 -5.60 -19.15
CA LEU A 260 13.75 -5.24 -17.72
C LEU A 260 14.97 -5.79 -16.97
N GLU A 261 15.95 -6.40 -17.65
CA GLU A 261 17.12 -6.97 -16.98
C GLU A 261 17.88 -5.99 -16.07
N PRO A 262 18.03 -4.69 -16.39
CA PRO A 262 18.64 -3.74 -15.45
C PRO A 262 17.88 -3.66 -14.12
N LEU A 263 16.55 -3.67 -14.16
CA LEU A 263 15.70 -3.67 -12.96
C LEU A 263 15.76 -5.03 -12.24
N VAL A 264 15.64 -6.14 -12.97
CA VAL A 264 15.66 -7.51 -12.41
C VAL A 264 16.99 -7.82 -11.72
N SER A 265 18.11 -7.44 -12.32
CA SER A 265 19.45 -7.68 -11.77
C SER A 265 19.72 -6.88 -10.50
N HIS A 266 19.19 -5.65 -10.39
CA HIS A 266 19.27 -4.87 -9.16
C HIS A 266 18.49 -5.53 -8.02
N VAL A 267 17.23 -5.92 -8.27
CA VAL A 267 16.41 -6.64 -7.27
C VAL A 267 17.12 -7.91 -6.77
N ARG A 268 17.76 -8.67 -7.67
CA ARG A 268 18.57 -9.84 -7.26
C ARG A 268 19.72 -9.45 -6.33
N THR A 269 20.42 -8.37 -6.64
CA THR A 269 21.56 -7.88 -5.85
C THR A 269 21.12 -7.45 -4.45
N ASP A 270 20.00 -6.73 -4.34
CA ASP A 270 19.49 -6.25 -3.05
C ASP A 270 19.01 -7.41 -2.16
N VAL A 271 18.33 -8.40 -2.76
CA VAL A 271 17.91 -9.62 -2.04
C VAL A 271 19.13 -10.40 -1.55
N GLU A 272 20.22 -10.49 -2.33
CA GLU A 272 21.46 -11.14 -1.91
C GLU A 272 22.20 -10.38 -0.79
N ALA A 273 22.07 -9.05 -0.74
CA ALA A 273 22.71 -8.22 0.25
C ALA A 273 22.09 -8.34 1.66
N ASN A 274 20.89 -8.92 1.79
CA ASN A 274 20.21 -9.24 3.05
C ASN A 274 20.23 -8.07 4.06
N HIS A 275 19.87 -6.87 3.59
CA HIS A 275 19.82 -5.67 4.42
C HIS A 275 18.84 -5.88 5.58
N THR A 276 19.26 -5.54 6.79
CA THR A 276 18.34 -5.37 7.92
C THR A 276 17.38 -4.23 7.58
N GLY A 277 16.10 -4.40 7.86
CA GLY A 277 15.11 -3.38 7.51
C GLY A 277 15.39 -2.06 8.25
N LEU A 278 15.22 -0.94 7.55
CA LEU A 278 15.52 0.40 8.07
C LEU A 278 14.78 0.70 9.39
N LEU A 279 13.57 0.15 9.55
CA LEU A 279 12.78 0.28 10.77
C LEU A 279 13.40 -0.45 11.97
N GLU A 280 13.90 -1.68 11.78
CA GLU A 280 14.56 -2.44 12.84
C GLU A 280 15.82 -1.73 13.32
N GLU A 281 16.65 -1.26 12.38
CA GLU A 281 17.87 -0.52 12.70
C GLU A 281 17.56 0.77 13.46
N ALA A 282 16.51 1.49 13.05
CA ALA A 282 16.06 2.69 13.76
C ALA A 282 15.60 2.39 15.19
N LEU A 283 14.98 1.23 15.42
CA LEU A 283 14.46 0.83 16.73
C LEU A 283 15.46 0.05 17.58
N GLU A 284 16.66 -0.22 17.07
CA GLU A 284 17.69 -0.95 17.80
C GLU A 284 18.01 -0.26 19.14
N GLY A 285 18.06 -1.05 20.22
CA GLY A 285 18.31 -0.56 21.57
C GLY A 285 17.14 0.12 22.26
N ARG A 286 16.02 0.36 21.55
CA ARG A 286 14.78 0.88 22.16
C ARG A 286 13.97 -0.26 22.77
N LYS A 287 13.34 0.01 23.91
CA LYS A 287 12.47 -0.97 24.59
C LYS A 287 10.99 -0.74 24.28
N TYR A 288 10.58 0.52 24.14
CA TYR A 288 9.19 0.91 24.00
C TYR A 288 9.02 2.08 23.03
N ILE A 289 7.82 2.17 22.45
CA ILE A 289 7.35 3.26 21.61
C ILE A 289 6.07 3.83 22.24
N PRO A 290 5.89 5.16 22.33
CA PRO A 290 4.63 5.74 22.77
C PRO A 290 3.46 5.27 21.89
N ALA A 291 2.36 4.83 22.51
CA ALA A 291 1.22 4.27 21.79
C ALA A 291 0.64 5.25 20.74
N GLU A 292 0.63 6.54 21.05
CA GLU A 292 0.20 7.59 20.11
C GLU A 292 1.09 7.62 18.84
N GLN A 293 2.41 7.45 18.99
CA GLN A 293 3.33 7.41 17.86
C GLN A 293 3.16 6.12 17.05
N ALA A 294 2.94 4.98 17.72
CA ALA A 294 2.63 3.73 17.03
C ALA A 294 1.32 3.81 16.23
N HIS A 295 0.29 4.48 16.77
CA HIS A 295 -0.96 4.72 16.05
C HIS A 295 -0.74 5.61 14.81
N ARG A 296 0.06 6.68 14.93
CA ARG A 296 0.45 7.51 13.79
C ARG A 296 1.16 6.68 12.71
N ALA A 297 2.15 5.87 13.09
CA ALA A 297 2.90 5.04 12.15
C ALA A 297 2.00 4.05 11.39
N VAL A 298 1.06 3.40 12.07
CA VAL A 298 0.09 2.48 11.42
C VAL A 298 -0.87 3.23 10.47
N ASN A 299 -1.32 4.42 10.85
CA ASN A 299 -2.17 5.24 9.96
C ASN A 299 -1.39 5.71 8.72
N ASN A 300 -0.15 6.17 8.88
CA ASN A 300 0.71 6.58 7.77
C ASN A 300 0.94 5.44 6.78
N LEU A 301 1.20 4.24 7.28
CA LEU A 301 1.29 3.03 6.46
C LEU A 301 0.00 2.74 5.67
N HIS A 302 -1.15 2.87 6.33
CA HIS A 302 -2.45 2.63 5.70
C HIS A 302 -2.77 3.69 4.63
N ASP A 303 -2.48 4.96 4.88
CA ASP A 303 -2.65 6.05 3.92
C ASP A 303 -1.69 5.90 2.74
N LEU A 304 -0.48 5.41 2.99
CA LEU A 304 0.44 5.02 1.94
C LEU A 304 -0.16 3.90 1.09
N LYS A 305 -0.65 2.80 1.68
CA LYS A 305 -1.33 1.72 0.94
C LYS A 305 -2.39 2.27 -0.01
N HIS A 306 -3.27 3.15 0.45
CA HIS A 306 -4.29 3.76 -0.39
C HIS A 306 -3.74 4.66 -1.50
N SER A 307 -2.66 5.37 -1.23
CA SER A 307 -1.95 6.11 -2.27
C SER A 307 -1.40 5.16 -3.35
N PHE A 308 -1.06 3.92 -3.00
CA PHE A 308 -0.60 2.91 -3.97
C PHE A 308 -1.73 2.43 -4.87
N ASP A 309 -2.92 2.22 -4.29
CA ASP A 309 -4.13 1.90 -5.06
C ASP A 309 -4.38 2.99 -6.10
N GLN A 310 -4.31 4.27 -5.69
CA GLN A 310 -4.49 5.43 -6.57
C GLN A 310 -3.39 5.57 -7.63
N TYR A 311 -2.15 5.22 -7.28
CA TYR A 311 -1.03 5.15 -8.21
C TYR A 311 -1.34 4.15 -9.34
N ASN A 312 -1.77 2.93 -8.99
CA ASN A 312 -2.11 1.89 -9.96
C ASN A 312 -3.36 2.24 -10.78
N ASP A 313 -4.40 2.80 -10.15
CA ASP A 313 -5.58 3.29 -10.85
C ASP A 313 -5.24 4.42 -11.84
N GLY A 314 -4.32 5.31 -11.45
CA GLY A 314 -3.81 6.37 -12.32
C GLY A 314 -3.10 5.81 -13.55
N ILE A 315 -2.28 4.76 -13.38
CA ILE A 315 -1.60 4.08 -14.49
C ILE A 315 -2.63 3.52 -15.47
N ILE A 316 -3.61 2.76 -14.97
CA ILE A 316 -4.68 2.21 -15.81
C ILE A 316 -5.39 3.33 -16.55
N LEU A 317 -5.83 4.37 -15.83
CA LEU A 317 -6.62 5.46 -16.40
C LEU A 317 -5.87 6.22 -17.50
N TYR A 318 -4.63 6.63 -17.23
CA TYR A 318 -3.88 7.48 -18.17
C TYR A 318 -3.43 6.68 -19.39
N TYR A 319 -2.80 5.53 -19.19
CA TYR A 319 -2.17 4.77 -20.26
C TYR A 319 -3.15 3.90 -21.06
N SER A 320 -4.39 3.71 -20.59
CA SER A 320 -5.44 3.04 -21.37
C SER A 320 -6.11 3.95 -22.40
N ASP A 321 -5.88 5.27 -22.38
CA ASP A 321 -6.44 6.21 -23.35
C ASP A 321 -5.54 6.31 -24.60
N VAL A 322 -6.12 6.20 -25.80
CA VAL A 322 -5.38 6.31 -27.10
C VAL A 322 -4.98 7.74 -27.41
N SER A 323 -5.63 8.72 -26.79
CA SER A 323 -5.42 10.14 -27.07
C SER A 323 -4.31 10.78 -26.23
N ASN A 324 -3.81 10.07 -25.21
CA ASN A 324 -2.77 10.58 -24.32
C ASN A 324 -1.37 10.46 -24.96
N TYR A 325 -0.54 11.49 -24.72
CA TYR A 325 0.89 11.45 -25.05
C TYR A 325 1.63 10.50 -24.12
N ILE A 326 2.53 9.69 -24.68
CA ILE A 326 3.31 8.70 -23.94
C ILE A 326 4.77 8.81 -24.41
N PRO A 327 5.73 9.18 -23.53
CA PRO A 327 5.53 9.61 -22.14
C PRO A 327 4.66 10.87 -22.00
N ARG A 328 4.06 11.07 -20.82
CA ARG A 328 3.30 12.28 -20.53
C ARG A 328 4.20 13.51 -20.64
N LEU A 329 3.73 14.52 -21.37
CA LEU A 329 4.45 15.76 -21.61
C LEU A 329 4.13 16.82 -20.55
N LYS A 330 5.09 17.72 -20.31
CA LYS A 330 4.81 18.99 -19.64
C LYS A 330 4.07 19.89 -20.63
N VAL A 331 3.04 20.58 -20.14
CA VAL A 331 2.41 21.66 -20.90
C VAL A 331 3.19 22.94 -20.61
N ASP A 332 3.77 23.54 -21.65
CA ASP A 332 4.41 24.85 -21.51
C ASP A 332 3.42 25.99 -21.78
N TYR A 333 3.82 27.20 -21.42
CA TYR A 333 2.98 28.40 -21.56
C TYR A 333 2.55 28.66 -23.01
N PHE A 334 3.33 28.23 -24.01
CA PHE A 334 3.04 28.46 -25.42
C PHE A 334 2.13 27.37 -26.02
N SER A 335 1.82 26.33 -25.24
CA SER A 335 0.93 25.24 -25.59
C SER A 335 -0.53 25.46 -25.14
N LEU A 336 -0.83 26.60 -24.51
CA LEU A 336 -2.16 27.04 -24.06
C LEU A 336 -2.74 28.08 -25.04
#